data_AF-A0A7X3T5H0-F1
#
_entry.id   AF-A0A7X3T5H0-F1
#
_cell.length_a   1.000
_cell.length_b   1.000
_cell.length_c   1.000
_cell.angle_alpha   90.00
_cell.angle_beta   90.00
_cell.angle_gamma   90.00
#
_symmetry.space_group_name_H-M   'P 1'
#
loop_
_entity.id
_entity.type
_entity.pdbx_description
1 polymer ?
#
loop_
_entity_poly.entity_id
_entity_poly.type
_entity_poly.pdbx_seq_one_letter_code
_entity_poly.pdbx_strand_id
1 'polypeptide(L)' 'MQHRHLNHQRFTLAAIDDVIRRGRWDDWAELRRAALEDRALLDKIERVCIHCVADPYAQRHHFWMNYVKKHRDTP' A
#
# COMPACT_ATOMS: atom_id res chain seq x y z
N MET A 1 0.52 -24.16 1.85
CA MET A 1 -0.12 -23.58 0.66
C MET A 1 0.84 -22.56 0.08
N GLN A 2 1.14 -22.65 -1.22
CA GLN A 2 2.18 -21.85 -1.86
C GLN A 2 1.73 -20.39 -1.95
N HIS A 3 2.55 -19.47 -1.42
CA HIS A 3 2.44 -18.02 -1.63
C HIS A 3 2.75 -17.73 -3.11
N ARG A 4 1.79 -18.02 -3.98
CA ARG A 4 1.84 -17.72 -5.42
C ARG A 4 1.27 -16.32 -5.63
N HIS A 5 2.08 -15.45 -6.23
CA HIS A 5 1.74 -14.14 -6.81
C HIS A 5 1.93 -12.88 -5.97
N LEU A 6 3.11 -12.74 -5.39
CA LEU A 6 3.80 -11.44 -5.43
C LEU A 6 5.14 -11.57 -6.18
N ASN A 7 5.11 -12.36 -7.26
CA ASN A 7 6.03 -12.10 -8.37
C ASN A 7 5.78 -10.66 -8.79
N HIS A 8 6.83 -9.86 -8.96
CA HIS A 8 6.88 -8.43 -9.25
C HIS A 8 6.00 -7.89 -10.43
N GLN A 9 5.13 -8.71 -11.00
CA GLN A 9 4.05 -8.37 -11.93
C GLN A 9 2.70 -8.51 -11.19
N ARG A 10 1.96 -7.50 -10.76
CA ARG A 10 2.01 -6.05 -10.77
C ARG A 10 1.20 -5.71 -9.53
N PHE A 11 1.72 -4.93 -8.58
CA PHE A 11 0.86 -4.25 -7.63
C PHE A 11 -0.09 -3.31 -8.41
N THR A 12 -1.26 -3.84 -8.79
CA THR A 12 -2.34 -3.07 -9.38
C THR A 12 -3.02 -2.29 -8.26
N LEU A 13 -3.73 -1.21 -8.61
CA LEU A 13 -4.45 -0.41 -7.62
C LEU A 13 -5.43 -1.26 -6.81
N ALA A 14 -6.15 -2.18 -7.46
CA ALA A 14 -7.09 -3.09 -6.79
C ALA A 14 -6.39 -4.09 -5.84
N ALA A 15 -5.22 -4.61 -6.21
CA ALA A 15 -4.46 -5.50 -5.34
C ALA A 15 -3.91 -4.76 -4.11
N ILE A 16 -3.44 -3.53 -4.27
CA ILE A 16 -3.00 -2.68 -3.17
C ILE A 16 -4.17 -2.39 -2.23
N ASP A 17 -5.33 -1.98 -2.77
CA ASP A 17 -6.52 -1.72 -1.97
C ASP A 17 -6.96 -2.94 -1.16
N ASP A 18 -6.97 -4.11 -1.79
CA ASP A 18 -7.34 -5.36 -1.12
C ASP A 18 -6.34 -5.76 -0.02
N VAL A 19 -5.03 -5.57 -0.23
CA VAL A 19 -4.01 -5.77 0.81
C VAL A 19 -4.23 -4.82 2.00
N ILE A 20 -4.45 -3.53 1.73
CA ILE A 20 -4.69 -2.52 2.77
C ILE A 20 -5.96 -2.89 3.54
N ARG A 21 -7.05 -3.24 2.84
CA ARG A 21 -8.34 -3.58 3.43
C ARG A 21 -8.27 -4.88 4.25
N ARG A 22 -7.57 -5.91 3.78
CA ARG A 22 -7.44 -7.21 4.50
C ARG A 22 -6.64 -7.08 5.79
N GLY A 23 -5.66 -6.18 5.86
CA GLY A 23 -4.91 -5.91 7.09
C GLY A 23 -4.06 -7.09 7.59
N ARG A 24 -3.68 -8.03 6.71
CA ARG A 24 -2.82 -9.16 7.09
C ARG A 24 -1.38 -8.68 7.22
N TRP A 25 -0.73 -9.10 8.30
CA TRP A 25 0.63 -8.67 8.63
C TRP A 25 1.63 -8.98 7.51
N ASP A 26 1.62 -10.20 6.98
CA ASP A 26 2.57 -10.62 5.94
C ASP A 26 2.40 -9.81 4.65
N ASP A 27 1.15 -9.58 4.21
CA ASP A 27 0.88 -8.75 3.03
C ASP A 27 1.32 -7.31 3.25
N TRP A 28 1.16 -6.77 4.45
CA TRP A 28 1.60 -5.42 4.81
C TRP A 28 3.13 -5.30 4.86
N ALA A 29 3.81 -6.31 5.39
CA ALA A 29 5.26 -6.37 5.42
C ALA A 29 5.84 -6.41 4.00
N GLU A 30 5.21 -7.17 3.11
CA GLU A 30 5.61 -7.27 1.71
C GLU A 30 5.31 -5.98 0.93
N LEU A 31 4.12 -5.41 1.08
CA LEU A 31 3.78 -4.11 0.48
C LEU A 31 4.74 -3.02 0.95
N ARG A 32 5.10 -3.00 2.23
CA ARG A 32 6.06 -2.06 2.81
C ARG A 32 7.44 -2.24 2.17
N ARG A 33 7.93 -3.48 2.10
CA ARG A 33 9.24 -3.77 1.49
C ARG A 33 9.29 -3.30 0.04
N ALA A 34 8.29 -3.66 -0.75
CA ALA A 34 8.20 -3.26 -2.14
C ALA A 34 8.09 -1.73 -2.30
N ALA A 35 7.37 -1.04 -1.42
CA ALA A 35 7.20 0.40 -1.46
C ALA A 35 8.49 1.17 -1.13
N LEU A 36 9.37 0.59 -0.32
CA LEU A 36 10.70 1.15 -0.04
C LEU A 36 11.69 0.90 -1.20
N GLU A 37 11.51 -0.19 -1.95
CA GLU A 37 12.34 -0.56 -3.09
C GLU A 37 11.92 0.16 -4.40
N ASP A 38 10.64 0.52 -4.54
CA ASP A 38 10.07 1.16 -5.74
C ASP A 38 9.21 2.39 -5.40
N ARG A 39 9.72 3.59 -5.72
CA ARG A 39 8.98 4.86 -5.54
C ARG A 39 7.68 4.90 -6.37
N ALA A 40 7.62 4.25 -7.53
CA ALA A 40 6.39 4.20 -8.33
C ALA A 40 5.29 3.39 -7.64
N LEU A 41 5.64 2.53 -6.68
CA LEU A 41 4.66 1.84 -5.84
C LEU A 41 4.08 2.76 -4.77
N LEU A 42 4.87 3.68 -4.20
CA LEU A 42 4.36 4.71 -3.28
C LEU A 42 3.29 5.58 -3.97
N ASP A 43 3.49 5.94 -5.23
CA ASP A 43 2.52 6.71 -6.02
C ASP A 43 1.19 5.96 -6.19
N LYS A 44 1.26 4.64 -6.38
CA LYS A 44 0.06 3.80 -6.48
C LYS A 44 -0.66 3.66 -5.15
N ILE A 45 0.08 3.52 -4.05
CA ILE A 45 -0.49 3.47 -2.69
C ILE A 45 -1.20 4.80 -2.39
N GLU A 46 -0.58 5.94 -2.70
CA GLU A 46 -1.22 7.25 -2.57
C GLU A 46 -2.52 7.33 -3.37
N ARG A 47 -2.48 6.92 -4.64
CA ARG A 47 -3.65 6.93 -5.52
C ARG A 47 -4.79 6.05 -5.02
N VAL A 48 -4.50 4.94 -4.35
CA VAL A 48 -5.54 4.13 -3.69
C VAL A 48 -6.07 4.87 -2.46
N CYS A 49 -5.18 5.38 -1.61
CA CYS A 49 -5.57 5.96 -0.33
C CYS A 49 -6.30 7.31 -0.46
N ILE A 50 -6.04 8.10 -1.52
CA ILE A 50 -6.66 9.42 -1.71
C ILE A 50 -8.18 9.34 -1.83
N HIS A 51 -8.70 8.25 -2.40
CA HIS A 51 -10.14 8.01 -2.53
C HIS A 51 -10.82 7.71 -1.19
N CYS A 52 -10.05 7.37 -0.16
CA CYS A 52 -10.55 7.01 1.17
C CYS A 52 -10.39 8.12 2.21
N VAL A 53 -9.80 9.28 1.86
CA VAL A 53 -9.54 10.39 2.80
C VAL A 53 -10.80 10.98 3.41
N ALA A 54 -11.93 10.93 2.69
CA ALA A 54 -13.21 11.41 3.19
C ALA A 54 -13.93 10.41 4.10
N ASP A 55 -13.47 9.15 4.16
CA ASP A 55 -14.07 8.11 5.01
C ASP A 55 -13.35 8.04 6.37
N PRO A 56 -13.96 8.54 7.46
CA PRO A 56 -13.34 8.50 8.78
C PRO A 56 -13.09 7.07 9.30
N TYR A 57 -13.74 6.07 8.73
CA TYR A 57 -13.60 4.66 9.12
C TYR A 57 -12.51 3.92 8.32
N ALA A 58 -11.94 4.55 7.29
CA ALA A 58 -10.85 3.98 6.49
C ALA A 58 -9.47 4.13 7.17
N GLN A 59 -9.37 3.77 8.45
CA GLN A 59 -8.16 3.94 9.27
C GLN A 59 -6.90 3.32 8.66
N ARG A 60 -7.05 2.17 7.98
CA ARG A 60 -5.95 1.48 7.30
C ARG A 60 -5.42 2.32 6.12
N HIS A 61 -6.31 2.90 5.31
CA HIS A 61 -5.92 3.80 4.23
C HIS A 61 -5.31 5.09 4.75
N HIS A 62 -5.81 5.63 5.86
CA HIS A 62 -5.17 6.78 6.52
C HIS A 62 -3.75 6.48 7.00
N PHE A 63 -3.53 5.29 7.58
CA PHE A 63 -2.19 4.84 7.95
C PHE A 63 -1.25 4.80 6.75
N TRP A 64 -1.66 4.17 5.64
CA TRP A 64 -0.83 4.07 4.44
C TRP A 64 -0.62 5.42 3.74
N MET A 65 -1.61 6.33 3.77
CA MET A 65 -1.44 7.71 3.29
C MET A 65 -0.35 8.46 4.08
N ASN A 66 -0.37 8.35 5.42
CA ASN A 66 0.65 8.95 6.26
C ASN A 66 2.03 8.31 6.05
N TYR A 67 2.05 6.99 5.81
CA TYR A 67 3.27 6.26 5.47
C TYR A 67 3.90 6.80 4.17
N VAL A 68 3.10 6.97 3.11
CA VAL A 68 3.59 7.52 1.83
C VAL A 68 4.13 8.94 2.01
N LYS A 69 3.39 9.82 2.70
CA LYS A 69 3.85 11.20 2.97
C LYS A 69 5.21 11.22 3.65
N LYS A 70 5.37 10.47 4.73
CA LYS A 70 6.64 10.36 5.48
C LYS A 70 7.82 9.92 4.58
N HIS A 71 7.58 8.96 3.69
CA HIS A 71 8.62 8.41 2.82
C HIS A 71 8.88 9.23 1.55
N ARG A 72 8.02 10.21 1.22
CA ARG A 72 8.30 11.22 0.19
C ARG A 72 9.11 12.40 0.71
N ASP A 73 8.90 12.77 1.97
CA ASP A 73 9.62 13.88 2.60
C ASP A 73 11.06 13.51 3.03
N THR A 74 11.42 12.23 2.94
CA THR A 74 12.77 11.75 3.23
C THR A 74 13.56 11.66 1.90
N PRO A 75 14.61 12.49 1.69
CA PRO A 75 15.35 12.55 0.43
C PRO A 75 15.99 11.22 0.00
#